data_AF-B3MIY2-F1
#
_entry.id   AF-B3MIY2-F1
#
_cell.length_a   1.000
_cell.length_b   1.000
_cell.length_c   1.000
_cell.angle_alpha   90.00
_cell.angle_beta   90.00
_cell.angle_gamma   90.00
#
_symmetry.space_group_name_H-M   'P 1'
#
loop_
_entity.id
_entity.type
_entity.pdbx_description
1 polymer ?
#
loop_
_entity_poly.entity_id
_entity_poly.type
_entity_poly.pdbx_seq_one_letter_code
_entity_poly.pdbx_strand_id
1 'polypeptide(L)' 'MESVRKANQRLRNYPLLLGKCADKASVYAVCVSRDLNVQHKICEAEFKEFISCIRKSAQEMKTKL' A
#
# COMPACT_ATOMS: atom_id res chain seq x y z
N MET A 1 26.81 0.19 4.74
CA MET A 1 26.07 -0.98 4.24
C MET A 1 25.16 -0.58 3.07
N GLU A 2 25.27 -1.24 1.92
CA GLU A 2 24.38 -0.97 0.77
C GLU A 2 22.91 -1.30 1.03
N SER A 3 22.63 -2.32 1.85
CA SER A 3 21.28 -2.73 2.23
C SER A 3 20.48 -1.58 2.84
N VAL A 4 21.11 -0.81 3.73
CA VAL A 4 20.52 0.36 4.39
C VAL A 4 20.24 1.48 3.39
N ARG A 5 21.16 1.75 2.44
CA ARG A 5 20.92 2.75 1.38
C ARG A 5 19.73 2.37 0.50
N LYS A 6 19.65 1.10 0.07
CA LYS A 6 18.53 0.58 -0.74
C LYS A 6 17.20 0.63 0.03
N ALA A 7 17.21 0.32 1.33
CA ALA A 7 16.02 0.42 2.18
C ALA A 7 15.53 1.87 2.35
N ASN A 8 16.44 2.81 2.62
CA ASN A 8 16.11 4.23 2.73
C ASN A 8 15.51 4.80 1.44
N GLN A 9 15.99 4.35 0.28
CA GLN A 9 15.45 4.79 -1.01
C GLN A 9 14.01 4.27 -1.24
N ARG A 10 13.71 3.04 -0.83
CA ARG A 10 12.33 2.50 -0.86
C ARG A 10 11.41 3.26 0.08
N LEU A 11 11.84 3.52 1.31
CA LEU A 11 11.07 4.26 2.31
C LEU A 11 10.71 5.68 1.83
N ARG A 12 11.64 6.38 1.16
CA ARG A 12 11.38 7.71 0.60
C ARG A 12 10.33 7.70 -0.52
N ASN A 13 10.24 6.62 -1.29
CA ASN A 13 9.28 6.50 -2.39
C ASN A 13 7.92 5.99 -1.92
N TYR A 14 7.83 5.41 -0.72
CA TYR A 14 6.61 4.81 -0.21
C TYR A 14 5.44 5.82 -0.03
N PRO A 15 5.64 7.05 0.49
CA PRO A 15 4.57 8.06 0.55
C PRO A 15 4.03 8.45 -0.84
N LEU A 16 4.89 8.51 -1.86
CA LEU A 16 4.46 8.82 -3.23
C LEU A 16 3.56 7.72 -3.81
N LEU A 17 3.89 6.46 -3.53
CA LEU A 17 3.10 5.30 -3.94
C LEU A 17 1.76 5.24 -3.20
N LEU A 18 1.76 5.55 -1.91
CA LEU A 18 0.53 5.69 -1.13
C LEU A 18 -0.37 6.81 -1.67
N GLY A 19 0.21 7.97 -2.00
CA GLY A 19 -0.53 9.09 -2.56
C GLY A 19 -1.22 8.76 -3.88
N LYS A 20 -0.55 8.04 -4.79
CA LYS A 20 -1.17 7.56 -6.05
C LYS A 20 -2.35 6.61 -5.84
N CYS A 21 -2.34 5.86 -4.74
CA CYS A 21 -3.35 4.87 -4.41
C CYS A 21 -4.27 5.33 -3.26
N ALA A 22 -4.33 6.63 -2.99
CA ALA A 22 -5.07 7.20 -1.85
C ALA A 22 -6.55 6.82 -1.88
N ASP A 23 -7.18 6.81 -3.06
CA ASP A 23 -8.60 6.45 -3.21
C ASP A 23 -8.85 5.01 -2.73
N LYS A 24 -8.04 4.06 -3.22
CA LYS A 24 -8.13 2.64 -2.84
C LYS A 24 -7.73 2.42 -1.37
N ALA A 25 -6.76 3.19 -0.87
CA ALA A 25 -6.36 3.16 0.52
C ALA A 25 -7.50 3.63 1.45
N SER A 26 -8.24 4.67 1.06
CA SER A 26 -9.37 5.19 1.84
C SER A 26 -10.49 4.16 1.97
N VAL A 27 -10.82 3.46 0.87
CA VAL A 27 -11.83 2.38 0.87
C VAL A 27 -11.43 1.25 1.80
N TYR A 28 -10.17 0.80 1.74
CA TYR A 28 -9.65 -0.21 2.66
C TYR A 28 -9.66 0.28 4.13
N ALA A 29 -9.26 1.53 4.37
CA ALA A 29 -9.27 2.13 5.70
C ALA A 29 -10.69 2.22 6.28
N VAL A 30 -11.69 2.58 5.48
CA VAL A 30 -13.11 2.59 5.88
C VAL A 30 -13.55 1.17 6.28
N CYS A 31 -13.19 0.16 5.50
CA CYS A 31 -13.54 -1.22 5.83
C CYS A 31 -12.92 -1.68 7.16
N VAL A 32 -11.63 -1.43 7.38
CA VAL A 32 -10.92 -1.83 8.61
C VAL A 32 -11.35 -1.02 9.83
N SER A 33 -11.74 0.24 9.64
CA SER A 33 -12.19 1.12 10.75
C SER A 33 -13.66 0.94 11.12
N ARG A 34 -14.45 0.24 10.29
CA ARG A 34 -15.88 0.03 10.52
C ARG A 34 -16.16 -0.93 11.67
N ASP A 35 -15.37 -1.99 11.80
CA ASP A 35 -15.55 -3.03 12.80
C ASP A 35 -14.43 -3.01 13.83
N LEU A 36 -14.78 -2.98 15.12
CA LEU A 36 -13.81 -3.15 16.21
C LEU A 36 -13.18 -4.56 16.24
N ASN A 37 -13.89 -5.54 15.69
CA ASN A 37 -13.43 -6.93 15.55
C ASN A 37 -13.32 -7.28 14.06
N VAL A 38 -12.31 -6.71 13.40
CA VAL A 38 -11.97 -7.07 12.03
C VAL A 38 -11.56 -8.55 12.00
N GLN A 39 -12.48 -9.43 11.58
CA GLN A 39 -12.16 -10.82 11.36
C GLN A 39 -11.23 -10.95 10.15
N HIS A 40 -10.43 -12.02 10.15
CA HIS A 40 -9.53 -12.31 9.05
C HIS A 40 -10.31 -12.41 7.72
N LYS A 41 -9.85 -11.67 6.71
CA LYS A 41 -10.37 -11.62 5.33
C LYS A 41 -11.66 -10.83 5.09
N ILE A 42 -12.20 -10.13 6.07
CA ILE A 42 -13.41 -9.28 5.84
C ILE A 42 -13.15 -8.22 4.76
N CYS A 43 -12.00 -7.54 4.82
CA CYS A 43 -11.62 -6.49 3.88
C CYS A 43 -10.67 -6.99 2.77
N GLU A 44 -10.71 -8.28 2.44
CA GLU A 44 -9.76 -8.88 1.48
C GLU A 44 -9.92 -8.32 0.07
N ALA A 45 -11.15 -7.97 -0.33
CA ALA A 45 -11.43 -7.41 -1.65
C ALA A 45 -10.81 -6.01 -1.81
N GLU A 46 -11.08 -5.12 -0.85
CA GLU A 46 -10.54 -3.76 -0.78
C GLU A 46 -9.01 -3.78 -0.67
N PHE A 47 -8.47 -4.71 0.13
CA PHE A 47 -7.04 -4.91 0.26
C PHE A 47 -6.39 -5.35 -1.07
N LYS A 48 -7.02 -6.27 -1.81
CA LYS A 48 -6.54 -6.72 -3.13
C LYS A 48 -6.48 -5.58 -4.14
N GLU A 49 -7.49 -4.71 -4.14
CA GLU A 49 -7.48 -3.53 -5.02
C GLU A 49 -6.36 -2.55 -4.64
N PHE A 50 -6.21 -2.28 -3.35
CA PHE A 50 -5.17 -1.40 -2.82
C PHE A 50 -3.76 -1.92 -3.15
N ILE A 51 -3.46 -3.19 -2.86
CA ILE A 51 -2.14 -3.76 -3.13
C ILE A 51 -1.86 -3.88 -4.63
N SER A 52 -2.89 -4.12 -5.45
CA SER A 52 -2.77 -4.12 -6.91
C SER A 52 -2.37 -2.74 -7.42
N CYS A 53 -2.99 -1.68 -6.90
CA CYS A 53 -2.62 -0.29 -7.22
C CYS A 53 -1.17 0.02 -6.82
N ILE A 54 -0.75 -0.37 -5.62
CA ILE A 54 0.62 -0.15 -5.15
C ILE A 54 1.63 -0.88 -6.04
N ARG A 55 1.37 -2.15 -6.38
CA ARG A 55 2.27 -2.94 -7.24
C ARG A 55 2.40 -2.34 -8.63
N LYS A 56 1.29 -1.89 -9.24
CA LYS A 56 1.31 -1.19 -10.54
C LYS A 56 2.09 0.12 -10.45
N SER A 57 1.81 0.93 -9.44
CA SER A 57 2.51 2.22 -9.22
C SER A 57 4.01 2.03 -8.99
N ALA A 58 4.39 0.97 -8.27
CA ALA A 58 5.79 0.62 -8.02
C ALA A 58 6.52 0.20 -9.32
N GLN A 59 5.84 -0.55 -10.19
CA GLN A 59 6.36 -0.89 -11.52
C GLN A 59 6.55 0.35 -12.39
N GLU A 60 5.58 1.26 -12.44
CA GLU A 60 5.68 2.52 -13.18
C GLU A 60 6.85 3.38 -12.71
N MET A 61 7.05 3.48 -11.39
CA MET A 61 8.11 4.28 -10.79
C MET A 61 9.48 3.57 -10.79
N LYS A 62 9.56 2.34 -11.32
CA LYS A 62 10.76 1.48 -11.31
C LYS A 62 11.33 1.30 -9.91
N THR A 63 10.46 1.32 -8.89
CA THR A 63 10.84 1.16 -7.49
C THR A 63 10.51 -0.24 -7.03
N LYS A 64 11.44 -0.91 -6.34
CA LYS A 64 11.14 -2.19 -5.68
C LYS A 64 10.31 -1.93 -4.43
N LEU A 65 9.11 -2.50 -4.37
CA LEU A 65 8.33 -2.64 -3.13
C LEU A 65 8.62 -3.99 -2.50
#